data_AF-A0AAW8D1H8-F1
#
_entry.id   AF-A0AAW8D1H8-F1
#
_cell.length_a   1.000
_cell.length_b   1.000
_cell.length_c   1.000
_cell.angle_alpha   90.00
_cell.angle_beta   90.00
_cell.angle_gamma   90.00
#
_symmetry.space_group_name_H-M   'P 1'
#
loop_
_entity.id
_entity.type
_entity.pdbx_description
1 polymer ?
#
loop_
_entity_poly.entity_id
_entity_poly.type
_entity_poly.pdbx_seq_one_letter_code
_entity_poly.pdbx_strand_id
1 'polypeptide(L)' 'MPLVSRVPLAGLSPDEAARRVHAMPRPRLSPRTVTDVDVDEVLALVARCREEGYASNDGELELDVRSMAVLVFDRSG' A
#
# COMPACT_ATOMS: atom_id res chain seq x y z
N MET A 1 -8.52 2.77 12.68
CA MET A 1 -8.30 3.20 11.29
C MET A 1 -7.99 1.98 10.46
N PRO A 2 -8.68 1.75 9.32
CA PRO A 2 -8.38 0.62 8.44
C PRO A 2 -7.05 0.86 7.69
N LEU A 3 -6.38 -0.21 7.28
CA LEU A 3 -5.13 -0.17 6.51
C LEU A 3 -5.29 0.68 5.23
N VAL A 4 -4.27 1.48 4.89
CA VAL A 4 -4.25 2.26 3.65
C VAL A 4 -3.85 1.36 2.49
N SER A 5 -4.65 1.39 1.43
CA SER A 5 -4.29 0.79 0.14
C SER A 5 -2.98 1.41 -0.39
N ARG A 6 -2.12 0.59 -0.99
CA ARG A 6 -0.85 1.03 -1.60
C ARG A 6 -1.05 2.04 -2.73
N VAL A 7 -2.20 1.97 -3.40
CA VAL A 7 -2.52 2.77 -4.58
C VAL A 7 -2.58 4.27 -4.27
N PRO A 8 -3.37 4.76 -3.28
CA PRO A 8 -3.32 6.16 -2.86
C PRO A 8 -1.93 6.68 -2.48
N LEU A 9 -1.04 5.82 -1.95
CA LEU A 9 0.32 6.21 -1.58
C LEU A 9 1.24 6.34 -2.79
N ALA A 10 1.06 5.51 -3.82
CA ALA A 10 1.86 5.53 -5.04
C ALA A 10 1.67 6.81 -5.86
N GLY A 11 0.49 7.46 -5.75
CA GLY A 11 0.20 8.77 -6.35
C GLY A 11 0.82 9.98 -5.63
N LEU A 12 1.41 9.79 -4.44
CA LEU A 12 2.09 10.87 -3.70
C LEU A 12 3.56 10.98 -4.09
N SER A 13 4.23 12.07 -3.72
CA SER A 13 5.69 12.12 -3.78
C SER A 13 6.31 11.08 -2.82
N PRO A 14 7.51 10.56 -3.11
CA PRO A 14 8.19 9.58 -2.24
C PRO A 14 8.26 10.01 -0.76
N ASP A 15 8.61 11.27 -0.51
CA ASP A 15 8.74 11.80 0.85
C ASP A 15 7.40 11.86 1.58
N GLU A 16 6.32 12.21 0.89
CA GLU A 16 4.99 12.26 1.47
C GLU A 16 4.43 10.86 1.74
N ALA A 17 4.68 9.91 0.83
CA ALA A 17 4.33 8.51 1.05
C ALA A 17 5.07 7.95 2.28
N ALA A 18 6.38 8.21 2.39
CA ALA A 18 7.18 7.80 3.55
C ALA A 18 6.65 8.39 4.85
N ARG A 19 6.42 9.71 4.91
CA ARG A 19 5.83 10.36 6.09
C ARG A 19 4.53 9.72 6.52
N ARG A 20 3.62 9.42 5.59
CA ARG A 20 2.33 8.78 5.91
C ARG A 20 2.51 7.35 6.40
N VAL A 21 3.36 6.56 5.75
CA VAL A 21 3.64 5.18 6.19
C VAL A 21 4.22 5.15 7.60
N HIS A 22 5.14 6.06 7.93
CA HIS A 22 5.72 6.16 9.28
C HIS A 22 4.70 6.58 10.35
N ALA A 23 3.73 7.43 10.01
CA ALA A 23 2.74 7.94 10.96
C ALA A 23 1.56 6.96 11.20
N MET A 24 1.46 5.87 10.43
CA MET A 24 0.29 5.01 10.43
C MET A 24 0.41 3.81 11.38
N PRO A 25 -0.64 3.50 12.17
CA PRO A 25 -0.72 2.22 12.87
C PRO A 25 -0.84 1.08 11.86
N ARG A 26 -0.07 0.02 12.09
CA ARG A 26 0.06 -1.16 11.20
C ARG A 26 -0.29 -2.44 11.97
N PRO A 27 -1.56 -2.63 12.35
CA PRO A 27 -1.97 -3.85 13.06
C PRO A 27 -1.92 -5.04 12.10
N ARG A 28 -1.40 -6.17 12.59
CA ARG A 28 -1.47 -7.45 11.88
C ARG A 28 -2.93 -7.90 11.77
N LEU A 29 -3.46 -7.99 10.56
CA LEU A 29 -4.85 -8.39 10.31
C LEU A 29 -4.98 -9.86 9.87
N SER A 30 -3.90 -10.43 9.33
CA SER A 30 -3.80 -11.81 8.90
C SER A 30 -2.35 -12.29 9.06
N PRO A 31 -2.10 -13.61 8.97
CA PRO A 31 -0.75 -14.14 8.92
C PRO A 31 0.11 -13.60 7.76
N ARG A 32 -0.52 -13.09 6.69
CA ARG A 32 0.13 -12.56 5.48
C ARG A 32 0.18 -11.03 5.43
N THR A 33 -0.33 -10.32 6.44
CA THR A 33 -0.28 -8.85 6.42
C THR A 33 1.16 -8.38 6.39
N VAL A 34 1.49 -7.49 5.45
CA VAL A 34 2.80 -6.80 5.34
C VAL A 34 2.92 -5.73 6.43
N THR A 35 2.66 -6.11 7.67
CA THR A 35 2.78 -5.27 8.88
C THR A 35 3.85 -5.80 9.83
N ASP A 36 4.24 -7.06 9.70
CA ASP A 36 5.40 -7.65 10.37
C ASP A 36 6.51 -7.66 9.30
N VAL A 37 7.46 -6.73 9.15
CA VAL A 37 8.39 -6.17 10.13
C VAL A 37 9.02 -4.85 9.61
N ASP A 38 8.75 -4.41 8.38
CA ASP A 38 9.60 -3.39 7.74
C ASP A 38 8.82 -2.25 7.07
N VAL A 39 9.15 -1.00 7.43
CA VAL A 39 8.67 0.18 6.70
C VAL A 39 9.21 0.18 5.27
N ASP A 40 10.43 -0.30 5.08
CA ASP A 40 11.11 -0.30 3.79
C ASP A 40 10.43 -1.26 2.81
N GLU A 41 9.89 -2.38 3.28
CA GLU A 41 9.10 -3.30 2.45
C GLU A 41 7.80 -2.65 1.97
N VAL A 42 7.12 -1.91 2.85
CA VAL A 42 5.92 -1.15 2.47
C VAL A 42 6.27 -0.09 1.43
N LEU A 43 7.38 0.63 1.62
CA LEU A 43 7.83 1.65 0.67
C LEU A 43 8.27 1.05 -0.68
N ALA A 44 8.91 -0.12 -0.67
CA ALA A 44 9.26 -0.85 -1.89
C ALA A 44 8.01 -1.26 -2.67
N LEU A 45 6.95 -1.72 -1.99
CA LEU A 45 5.68 -2.06 -2.63
C LEU A 45 4.95 -0.82 -3.18
N VAL A 46 5.04 0.33 -2.50
CA VAL A 46 4.53 1.60 -3.02
C VAL A 46 5.30 2.04 -4.26
N ALA A 47 6.63 1.92 -4.27
CA ALA A 47 7.47 2.22 -5.43
C ALA A 47 7.12 1.32 -6.62
N ARG A 48 7.00 0.02 -6.38
CA ARG A 48 6.57 -0.96 -7.38
C ARG A 48 5.19 -0.63 -7.96
N CYS A 49 4.23 -0.28 -7.11
CA CYS A 49 2.89 0.13 -7.57
C CYS A 49 2.95 1.36 -8.48
N ARG A 50 3.86 2.30 -8.23
CA ARG A 50 4.06 3.48 -9.10
C ARG A 50 4.64 3.09 -10.46
N GLU A 51 5.57 2.15 -10.50
CA GLU A 51 6.16 1.64 -11.74
C GLU A 51 5.18 0.80 -12.56
N GLU A 52 4.42 -0.08 -11.91
CA GLU A 52 3.50 -1.02 -12.56
C GLU A 52 2.12 -0.40 -12.88
N GLY A 53 1.73 0.68 -12.21
CA GLY A 53 0.43 1.35 -12.37
C GLY A 53 -0.74 0.66 -11.64
N TYR A 54 -0.47 -0.43 -10.92
CA TYR A 54 -1.46 -1.17 -10.13
C TYR A 54 -0.81 -1.79 -8.89
N ALA A 55 -1.64 -2.20 -7.93
CA ALA A 55 -1.23 -3.03 -6.80
C ALA A 55 -2.16 -4.24 -6.68
N SER A 56 -1.59 -5.36 -6.25
CA SER A 56 -2.34 -6.56 -5.86
C SER A 56 -2.17 -6.83 -4.36
N ASN A 57 -3.10 -7.60 -3.81
CA ASN A 57 -3.07 -8.10 -2.45
C ASN A 57 -3.62 -9.54 -2.47
N ASP A 58 -2.86 -10.48 -1.89
CA ASP A 58 -3.18 -11.92 -1.84
C ASP A 58 -3.29 -12.41 -0.38
N GLY A 59 -4.38 -12.00 0.28
CA GLY A 59 -4.74 -12.47 1.62
C GLY A 59 -4.19 -11.63 2.78
N GLU A 60 -3.73 -10.41 2.51
CA GLU A 60 -3.11 -9.55 3.53
C GLU A 60 -4.13 -8.86 4.44
N LEU A 61 -5.35 -8.64 3.93
CA LEU A 61 -6.47 -8.05 4.68
C LEU A 61 -7.41 -9.12 5.25
N GLU A 62 -7.71 -10.14 4.46
CA GLU A 62 -8.58 -11.26 4.80
C GLU A 62 -8.05 -12.51 4.12
N LEU A 63 -7.98 -13.63 4.83
CA LEU A 63 -7.49 -14.89 4.25
C LEU A 63 -8.39 -15.34 3.10
N ASP A 64 -7.78 -15.98 2.09
CA ASP A 64 -8.45 -16.46 0.87
C ASP A 64 -9.14 -15.39 0.00
N VAL A 65 -8.85 -14.11 0.27
CA VAL A 65 -9.30 -12.98 -0.57
C VAL A 65 -8.14 -12.44 -1.39
N ARG A 66 -8.39 -12.23 -2.68
CA ARG A 66 -7.50 -11.53 -3.60
C ARG A 66 -8.13 -10.25 -4.09
N SER A 67 -7.35 -9.19 -4.14
CA SER A 67 -7.78 -7.90 -4.69
C SER A 67 -6.72 -7.27 -5.57
N MET A 68 -7.16 -6.42 -6.49
CA MET A 68 -6.32 -5.58 -7.32
C MET A 68 -6.90 -4.16 -7.32
N ALA A 69 -6.01 -3.17 -7.34
CA ALA A 69 -6.37 -1.76 -7.40
C ALA A 69 -5.46 -1.03 -8.38
N VAL A 70 -6.00 -0.04 -9.09
CA VAL A 70 -5.28 0.78 -10.07
C VAL A 70 -5.33 2.24 -9.66
N LEU A 71 -4.32 3.01 -10.05
CA LEU A 71 -4.32 4.46 -9.88
C LEU A 71 -5.37 5.08 -10.81
N VAL A 72 -6.26 5.88 -10.24
CA VAL A 72 -7.22 6.70 -11.00
C VAL A 72 -6.95 8.15 -10.65
N PHE A 73 -6.65 8.91 -11.70
CA PHE A 73 -6.26 10.30 -11.65
C PHE A 73 -7.44 11.18 -12.07
N ASP A 74 -7.47 12.42 -11.58
CA ASP A 74 -8.48 13.36 -12.03
C ASP A 74 -8.03 14.01 -13.36
N ARG A 75 -8.70 15.08 -13.79
CA ARG A 75 -8.36 15.75 -15.06
C ARG A 75 -6.91 16.28 -15.10
N SER A 76 -6.35 16.61 -13.95
CA SER A 76 -5.01 17.18 -13.84
C SER A 76 -3.88 16.14 -13.84
N GLY A 77 -4.22 14.85 -13.81
CA GLY A 77 -3.29 13.77 -13.52
C GLY A 77 -3.23 13.54 -12.02
#